data_AF-A0A290Q7A5-F1
#
_entry.id   AF-A0A290Q7A5-F1
#
_cell.length_a   1.000
_cell.length_b   1.000
_cell.length_c   1.000
_cell.angle_alpha   90.00
_cell.angle_beta   90.00
_cell.angle_gamma   90.00
#
_symmetry.space_group_name_H-M   'P 1'
#
loop_
_entity.id
_entity.type
_entity.pdbx_description
1 polymer ?
#
loop_
_entity_poly.entity_id
_entity_poly.type
_entity_poly.pdbx_seq_one_letter_code
_entity_poly.pdbx_strand_id
1 'polypeptide(L)'
;MSMTWKPALFAVGYFWFFILCTLAVLAWEKRKKKRRTPFGNELKLLRSPGETQLKQVLKFEENLLFHLALVCGLPMGVITLFLLGVKHLPGTAQLVGLVVTLIAFLAAYIVALRWFTRRLSENSNRYLGYFGERYVAEALEPLKARGWRIFHDVPAMNNGHSFNLDHVAVGPGGVFCLETKTWRKGPALPGRKEHSVSFNGSDLEWPWGADNAPLDQAERNASWLARWLKNNAEPAAVSPLLVLPGWWIDLRPPSQTSRTTRVMNEKWLEKQLGSAEPILGQKQIATIATALEKHCRDVEY
;
A
#
# COMPACT_ATOMS: atom_id res chain seq x y z
N MET A 1 35.92 41.57 -15.39
CA MET A 1 34.68 41.39 -16.16
C MET A 1 33.50 41.63 -15.23
N SER A 2 32.67 42.65 -15.48
CA SER A 2 31.42 42.85 -14.73
C SER A 2 30.40 41.80 -15.17
N MET A 3 30.02 40.89 -14.26
CA MET A 3 29.04 39.85 -14.53
C MET A 3 27.65 40.49 -14.71
N THR A 4 27.05 40.37 -15.91
CA THR A 4 25.72 40.92 -16.19
C THR A 4 24.64 39.97 -15.66
N TRP A 5 23.99 40.33 -14.55
CA TRP A 5 22.98 39.50 -13.88
C TRP A 5 21.61 39.43 -14.60
N LYS A 6 21.37 40.26 -15.62
CA LYS A 6 20.05 40.40 -16.28
C LYS A 6 19.51 39.09 -16.90
N PRO A 7 20.30 38.30 -17.66
CA PRO A 7 19.80 37.06 -18.27
C PRO A 7 19.46 35.98 -17.22
N ALA A 8 20.26 35.88 -16.16
CA ALA A 8 20.04 34.91 -15.07
C ALA A 8 18.75 35.21 -14.29
N LEU A 9 18.50 36.48 -13.98
CA LEU A 9 17.26 36.91 -13.32
C LEU A 9 16.03 36.65 -14.19
N PHE A 10 16.13 36.84 -15.50
CA PHE A 10 15.04 36.53 -16.43
C PHE A 10 14.74 35.03 -16.46
N ALA A 11 15.76 34.17 -16.55
CA ALA A 11 15.59 32.72 -16.56
C ALA A 11 14.96 32.19 -15.25
N VAL A 12 15.41 32.69 -14.10
CA VAL A 12 14.83 32.35 -12.79
C VAL A 12 13.37 32.82 -12.69
N GLY A 13 13.09 34.06 -13.15
CA GLY A 13 11.74 34.59 -13.18
C GLY A 13 10.80 33.77 -14.05
N TYR A 14 11.25 33.38 -15.25
CA TYR A 14 10.50 32.51 -16.15
C TYR A 14 10.22 31.13 -15.54
N PHE A 15 11.21 30.50 -14.90
CA PHE A 15 11.05 29.20 -14.24
C PHE A 15 9.95 29.24 -13.18
N TRP A 16 9.99 30.24 -12.29
CA TRP A 16 8.98 30.39 -11.24
C TRP A 16 7.60 30.71 -11.81
N PHE A 17 7.53 31.61 -12.80
CA PHE A 17 6.29 31.91 -13.50
C PHE A 17 5.67 30.65 -14.11
N PHE A 18 6.46 29.86 -14.84
CA PHE A 18 6.01 28.62 -15.45
C PHE A 18 5.47 27.60 -14.44
N ILE A 19 6.20 27.35 -13.34
CA ILE A 19 5.76 26.42 -12.29
C ILE A 19 4.46 26.91 -11.63
N LEU A 20 4.40 28.19 -11.25
CA LEU A 20 3.24 28.75 -10.58
C LEU A 20 2.00 28.74 -11.48
N CYS A 21 2.14 29.10 -12.75
CA CYS A 21 1.06 29.01 -13.73
C CYS A 21 0.58 27.55 -13.91
N THR A 22 1.52 26.61 -14.01
CA THR A 22 1.17 25.18 -14.13
C THR A 22 0.40 24.68 -12.91
N LEU A 23 0.88 24.96 -11.70
CA LEU A 23 0.19 24.58 -10.46
C LEU A 23 -1.18 25.26 -10.33
N ALA A 24 -1.30 26.53 -10.74
CA ALA A 24 -2.56 27.26 -10.73
C ALA A 24 -3.59 26.65 -11.70
N VAL A 25 -3.18 26.28 -12.92
CA VAL A 25 -4.04 25.59 -13.89
C VAL A 25 -4.52 24.25 -13.34
N LEU A 26 -3.61 23.44 -12.77
CA LEU A 26 -3.97 22.15 -12.18
C LEU A 26 -4.94 22.32 -11.00
N ALA A 27 -4.70 23.29 -10.12
CA ALA A 27 -5.60 23.60 -9.01
C ALA A 27 -6.98 24.06 -9.49
N TRP A 28 -7.02 24.86 -10.56
CA TRP A 28 -8.26 25.30 -11.19
C TRP A 28 -9.03 24.14 -11.82
N GLU A 29 -8.36 23.24 -12.51
CA GLU A 29 -8.97 22.02 -13.05
C GLU A 29 -9.53 21.11 -11.95
N LYS A 30 -8.76 20.89 -10.87
CA LYS A 30 -9.25 20.13 -9.70
C LYS A 30 -10.51 20.76 -9.10
N ARG A 31 -10.59 22.08 -9.03
CA ARG A 31 -11.79 22.80 -8.55
C ARG A 31 -12.97 22.69 -9.51
N LYS A 32 -12.72 22.69 -10.83
CA LYS A 32 -13.76 22.51 -11.87
C LYS A 32 -14.38 21.11 -11.87
N LYS A 33 -13.68 20.10 -11.34
CA LYS A 33 -14.18 18.71 -11.26
C LYS A 33 -15.35 18.51 -10.27
N LYS A 34 -15.85 19.56 -9.60
CA LYS A 34 -17.13 19.53 -8.85
C LYS A 34 -18.36 19.48 -9.77
N ARG A 35 -18.40 18.52 -10.69
CA ARG A 35 -19.58 18.23 -11.52
C ARG A 35 -20.53 17.33 -10.72
N ARG A 36 -21.83 17.51 -10.92
CA ARG A 36 -22.83 16.55 -10.39
C ARG A 36 -22.55 15.19 -11.03
N THR A 37 -22.39 14.18 -10.20
CA THR A 37 -22.19 12.80 -10.62
C THR A 37 -23.53 12.22 -11.08
N PRO A 38 -23.54 11.25 -12.01
CA PRO A 38 -24.77 10.55 -12.38
C PRO A 38 -25.26 9.60 -11.28
N PHE A 39 -24.43 9.35 -10.26
CA PHE A 39 -24.73 8.49 -9.11
C PHE A 39 -25.16 9.33 -7.91
N GLY A 40 -26.22 8.89 -7.23
CA GLY A 40 -26.67 9.49 -5.97
C GLY A 40 -25.72 9.21 -4.81
N ASN A 41 -25.76 10.06 -3.78
CA ASN A 41 -24.86 9.97 -2.61
C ASN A 41 -25.13 8.72 -1.75
N GLU A 42 -26.28 8.10 -1.92
CA GLU A 42 -26.69 6.86 -1.27
C GLU A 42 -26.06 5.60 -1.89
N LEU A 43 -25.56 5.68 -3.12
CA LEU A 43 -24.94 4.53 -3.79
C LEU A 43 -23.56 4.26 -3.18
N LYS A 44 -23.46 3.13 -2.46
CA LYS A 44 -22.20 2.63 -1.94
C LYS A 44 -21.90 1.25 -2.52
N LEU A 45 -20.71 1.11 -3.10
CA LEU A 45 -20.23 -0.15 -3.65
C LEU A 45 -19.50 -0.95 -2.57
N LEU A 46 -19.41 -2.27 -2.79
CA LEU A 46 -18.53 -3.11 -2.00
C LEU A 46 -17.07 -2.81 -2.35
N ARG A 47 -16.20 -2.89 -1.36
CA ARG A 47 -14.76 -2.76 -1.56
C ARG A 47 -14.23 -3.84 -2.51
N SER A 48 -13.39 -3.40 -3.44
CA SER A 48 -12.64 -4.28 -4.32
C SER A 48 -11.38 -4.83 -3.61
N PRO A 49 -10.77 -5.91 -4.11
CA PRO A 49 -9.48 -6.38 -3.61
C PRO A 49 -8.41 -5.28 -3.69
N GLY A 50 -7.76 -4.96 -2.57
CA GLY A 50 -6.77 -3.89 -2.48
C GLY A 50 -7.31 -2.48 -2.71
N GLU A 51 -8.60 -2.24 -2.50
CA GLU A 51 -9.25 -0.93 -2.65
C GLU A 51 -8.46 0.20 -1.96
N THR A 52 -8.04 0.01 -0.70
CA THR A 52 -7.26 1.00 0.05
C THR A 52 -5.85 1.21 -0.52
N GLN A 53 -5.16 0.15 -0.95
CA GLN A 53 -3.84 0.27 -1.58
C GLN A 53 -3.94 1.01 -2.92
N LEU A 54 -4.93 0.67 -3.75
CA LEU A 54 -5.18 1.32 -5.03
C LEU A 54 -5.49 2.80 -4.87
N LYS A 55 -6.36 3.16 -3.92
CA LYS A 55 -6.64 4.57 -3.59
C LYS A 55 -5.38 5.37 -3.27
N GLN A 56 -4.44 4.77 -2.54
CA GLN A 56 -3.18 5.44 -2.22
C GLN A 56 -2.26 5.56 -3.43
N VAL A 57 -2.23 4.56 -4.32
CA VAL A 57 -1.49 4.63 -5.60
C VAL A 57 -2.04 5.74 -6.48
N LEU A 58 -3.36 5.77 -6.68
CA LEU A 58 -4.02 6.81 -7.47
C LEU A 58 -3.82 8.20 -6.87
N LYS A 59 -3.88 8.33 -5.54
CA LYS A 59 -3.60 9.60 -4.85
C LYS A 59 -2.15 10.05 -5.05
N PHE A 60 -1.19 9.13 -5.13
CA PHE A 60 0.18 9.48 -5.47
C PHE A 60 0.29 9.99 -6.91
N GLU A 61 -0.34 9.30 -7.87
CA GLU A 61 -0.37 9.70 -9.29
C GLU A 61 -1.03 11.06 -9.49
N GLU A 62 -2.15 11.32 -8.82
CA GLU A 62 -2.87 12.61 -8.86
C GLU A 62 -2.05 13.78 -8.29
N ASN A 63 -1.08 13.47 -7.42
CA ASN A 63 -0.17 14.45 -6.82
C ASN A 63 1.24 14.40 -7.42
N LEU A 64 1.47 13.58 -8.47
CA LEU A 64 2.79 13.41 -9.07
C LEU A 64 3.37 14.73 -9.59
N LEU A 65 2.56 15.54 -10.28
CA LEU A 65 2.97 16.86 -10.78
C LEU A 65 3.35 17.81 -9.63
N PHE A 66 2.65 17.75 -8.50
CA PHE A 66 3.00 18.54 -7.32
C PHE A 66 4.32 18.06 -6.70
N HIS A 67 4.52 16.75 -6.58
CA HIS A 67 5.79 16.18 -6.11
C HIS A 67 6.95 16.57 -7.04
N LEU A 68 6.77 16.54 -8.37
CA LEU A 68 7.77 16.99 -9.35
C LEU A 68 8.07 18.49 -9.21
N ALA A 69 7.03 19.32 -9.05
CA ALA A 69 7.20 20.75 -8.80
C ALA A 69 8.00 21.02 -7.52
N LEU A 70 7.81 20.24 -6.45
CA LEU A 70 8.63 20.34 -5.24
C LEU A 70 10.08 19.94 -5.49
N VAL A 71 10.32 18.85 -6.22
CA VAL A 71 11.67 18.34 -6.49
C VAL A 71 12.49 19.28 -7.36
N CYS A 72 11.86 19.90 -8.35
CA CYS A 72 12.50 20.91 -9.20
C CYS A 72 12.56 22.28 -8.50
N GLY A 73 11.47 22.67 -7.83
CA GLY A 73 11.31 24.00 -7.25
C GLY A 73 12.17 24.23 -6.01
N LEU A 74 12.36 23.24 -5.14
CA LEU A 74 13.12 23.42 -3.90
C LEU A 74 14.61 23.76 -4.17
N PRO A 75 15.36 23.00 -4.99
CA PRO A 75 16.74 23.36 -5.34
C PRO A 75 16.81 24.71 -6.06
N MET A 76 15.83 24.98 -6.94
CA MET A 76 15.73 26.25 -7.65
C MET A 76 15.44 27.44 -6.72
N GLY A 77 14.71 27.23 -5.63
CA GLY A 77 14.49 28.24 -4.60
C GLY A 77 15.75 28.53 -3.80
N VAL A 78 16.48 27.48 -3.44
CA VAL A 78 17.76 27.59 -2.73
C VAL A 78 18.78 28.37 -3.57
N ILE A 79 19.00 27.99 -4.83
CA ILE A 79 19.94 28.72 -5.70
C ILE A 79 19.49 30.17 -5.93
N THR A 80 18.19 30.41 -6.12
CA THR A 80 17.67 31.78 -6.29
C THR A 80 17.95 32.63 -5.04
N LEU A 81 17.61 32.13 -3.86
CA LEU A 81 17.80 32.83 -2.60
C LEU A 81 19.28 33.16 -2.34
N PHE A 82 20.16 32.19 -2.56
CA PHE A 82 21.59 32.37 -2.34
C PHE A 82 22.20 33.34 -3.36
N LEU A 83 21.84 33.25 -4.65
CA LEU A 83 22.31 34.20 -5.67
C LEU A 83 21.87 35.64 -5.38
N LEU A 84 20.65 35.84 -4.84
CA LEU A 84 20.19 37.15 -4.38
C LEU A 84 21.08 37.70 -3.26
N GLY A 85 21.50 36.86 -2.31
CA GLY A 85 22.45 37.23 -1.27
C GLY A 85 23.85 37.55 -1.82
N VAL A 86 24.37 36.71 -2.72
CA VAL A 86 25.71 36.88 -3.34
C VAL A 86 25.83 38.22 -4.07
N LYS A 87 24.76 38.70 -4.71
CA LYS A 87 24.73 39.99 -5.40
C LYS A 87 25.12 41.18 -4.49
N HIS A 88 24.87 41.08 -3.19
CA HIS A 88 25.17 42.13 -2.22
C HIS A 88 26.56 42.01 -1.58
N LEU A 89 27.33 40.96 -1.90
CA LEU A 89 28.68 40.76 -1.38
C LEU A 89 29.73 41.57 -2.16
N PRO A 90 30.83 42.01 -1.52
CA PRO A 90 31.96 42.62 -2.21
C PRO A 90 32.62 41.62 -3.16
N GLY A 91 33.20 42.10 -4.27
CA GLY A 91 33.65 41.25 -5.38
C GLY A 91 34.59 40.10 -5.00
N THR A 92 35.44 40.28 -3.99
CA THR A 92 36.34 39.22 -3.47
C THR A 92 35.57 38.11 -2.74
N ALA A 93 34.47 38.43 -2.06
CA ALA A 93 33.62 37.47 -1.35
C ALA A 93 32.57 36.80 -2.27
N GLN A 94 32.30 37.36 -3.46
CA GLN A 94 31.32 36.78 -4.40
C GLN A 94 31.72 35.37 -4.86
N LEU A 95 33.01 35.10 -5.06
CA LEU A 95 33.47 33.77 -5.48
C LEU A 95 33.19 32.71 -4.40
N VAL A 96 33.47 33.04 -3.13
CA VAL A 96 33.13 32.17 -1.99
C VAL A 96 31.61 31.97 -1.90
N GLY A 97 30.84 33.05 -2.06
CA GLY A 97 29.38 33.00 -2.07
C GLY A 97 28.81 32.10 -3.18
N LEU A 98 29.39 32.13 -4.40
CA LEU A 98 29.00 31.26 -5.50
C LEU A 98 29.30 29.78 -5.21
N VAL A 99 30.45 29.48 -4.60
CA VAL A 99 30.79 28.10 -4.18
C VAL A 99 29.81 27.60 -3.13
N VAL A 100 29.52 28.42 -2.10
CA VAL A 100 28.51 28.09 -1.07
C VAL A 100 27.12 27.89 -1.69
N THR A 101 26.75 28.72 -2.66
CA THR A 101 25.49 28.60 -3.41
C THR A 101 25.40 27.27 -4.16
N LEU A 102 26.47 26.87 -4.85
CA LEU A 102 26.53 25.59 -5.56
C LEU A 102 26.40 24.40 -4.60
N ILE A 103 27.11 24.44 -3.47
CA ILE A 103 27.03 23.40 -2.44
C ILE A 103 25.60 23.31 -1.88
N ALA A 104 24.98 24.44 -1.56
CA ALA A 104 23.61 24.49 -1.05
C ALA A 104 22.60 23.95 -2.08
N PHE A 105 22.75 24.32 -3.35
CA PHE A 105 21.94 23.79 -4.45
C PHE A 105 22.08 22.27 -4.59
N LEU A 106 23.31 21.75 -4.61
CA LEU A 106 23.56 20.31 -4.74
C LEU A 106 23.02 19.53 -3.55
N ALA A 107 23.20 20.04 -2.32
CA ALA A 107 22.63 19.44 -1.12
C ALA A 107 21.10 19.39 -1.19
N ALA A 108 20.46 20.51 -1.55
CA ALA A 108 19.02 20.60 -1.73
C ALA A 108 18.50 19.65 -2.83
N TYR A 109 19.20 19.57 -3.96
CA TYR A 109 18.90 18.67 -5.05
C TYR A 109 18.98 17.20 -4.63
N ILE A 110 20.06 16.79 -3.94
CA ILE A 110 20.23 15.42 -3.46
C ILE A 110 19.15 15.04 -2.45
N VAL A 111 18.80 15.93 -1.52
CA VAL A 111 17.73 15.69 -0.54
C VAL A 111 16.38 15.55 -1.24
N ALA A 112 16.04 16.46 -2.15
CA ALA A 112 14.80 16.41 -2.92
C ALA A 112 14.69 15.13 -3.77
N LEU A 113 15.78 14.75 -4.45
CA LEU A 113 15.83 13.55 -5.27
C LEU A 113 15.71 12.26 -4.44
N ARG A 114 16.39 12.18 -3.29
CA ARG A 114 16.27 11.04 -2.36
C ARG A 114 14.87 10.90 -1.80
N TRP A 115 14.25 12.02 -1.43
CA TRP A 115 12.86 12.02 -0.99
C TRP A 115 11.94 11.52 -2.11
N PHE A 116 12.09 12.01 -3.34
CA PHE A 116 11.23 11.63 -4.47
C PHE A 116 11.38 10.15 -4.85
N THR A 117 12.62 9.65 -4.92
CA THR A 117 12.89 8.24 -5.26
C THR A 117 12.36 7.30 -4.19
N ARG A 118 12.40 7.68 -2.90
CA ARG A 118 11.72 6.93 -1.82
C ARG A 118 10.21 6.89 -2.03
N ARG A 119 9.58 8.02 -2.34
CA ARG A 119 8.13 8.10 -2.59
C ARG A 119 7.69 7.28 -3.81
N LEU A 120 8.50 7.26 -4.87
CA LEU A 120 8.29 6.40 -6.04
C LEU A 120 8.39 4.91 -5.68
N SER A 121 9.41 4.53 -4.89
CA SER A 121 9.59 3.15 -4.41
C SER A 121 8.44 2.71 -3.51
N GLU A 122 8.02 3.56 -2.57
CA GLU A 122 6.82 3.33 -1.74
C GLU A 122 5.58 3.10 -2.60
N ASN A 123 5.35 3.93 -3.62
CA ASN A 123 4.21 3.76 -4.52
C ASN A 123 4.28 2.44 -5.30
N SER A 124 5.46 2.09 -5.80
CA SER A 124 5.70 0.81 -6.48
C SER A 124 5.50 -0.40 -5.55
N ASN A 125 5.80 -0.27 -4.25
CA ASN A 125 5.52 -1.29 -3.25
C ASN A 125 4.02 -1.42 -2.95
N ARG A 126 3.30 -0.29 -2.85
CA ARG A 126 1.83 -0.29 -2.68
C ARG A 126 1.13 -0.94 -3.86
N TYR A 127 1.56 -0.62 -5.08
CA TYR A 127 1.02 -1.26 -6.29
C TYR A 127 1.29 -2.76 -6.31
N LEU A 128 2.48 -3.21 -5.88
CA LEU A 128 2.78 -4.64 -5.75
C LEU A 128 1.86 -5.33 -4.72
N GLY A 129 1.61 -4.68 -3.58
CA GLY A 129 0.66 -5.16 -2.57
C GLY A 129 -0.75 -5.32 -3.14
N TYR A 130 -1.28 -4.25 -3.77
CA TYR A 130 -2.56 -4.25 -4.48
C TYR A 130 -2.67 -5.39 -5.50
N PHE A 131 -1.65 -5.56 -6.33
CA PHE A 131 -1.65 -6.61 -7.36
C PHE A 131 -1.69 -8.01 -6.73
N GLY A 132 -0.96 -8.22 -5.64
CA GLY A 132 -1.00 -9.47 -4.88
C GLY A 132 -2.36 -9.78 -4.30
N GLU A 133 -3.02 -8.80 -3.66
CA GLU A 133 -4.38 -8.94 -3.15
C GLU A 133 -5.39 -9.27 -4.26
N ARG A 134 -5.24 -8.65 -5.44
CA ARG A 134 -6.03 -9.00 -6.61
C ARG A 134 -5.81 -10.43 -7.09
N TYR A 135 -4.56 -10.87 -7.14
CA TYR A 135 -4.24 -12.22 -7.58
C TYR A 135 -4.79 -13.28 -6.60
N VAL A 136 -4.73 -13.02 -5.29
CA VAL A 136 -5.37 -13.87 -4.27
C VAL A 136 -6.89 -13.85 -4.42
N ALA A 137 -7.50 -12.69 -4.66
CA ALA A 137 -8.95 -12.61 -4.90
C ALA A 137 -9.39 -13.43 -6.12
N GLU A 138 -8.63 -13.41 -7.22
CA GLU A 138 -8.90 -14.26 -8.39
C GLU A 138 -8.82 -15.75 -8.04
N ALA A 139 -7.84 -16.17 -7.23
CA ALA A 139 -7.74 -17.55 -6.76
C ALA A 139 -8.89 -17.97 -5.81
N LEU A 140 -9.57 -17.01 -5.17
CA LEU A 140 -10.75 -17.27 -4.34
C LEU A 140 -12.05 -17.30 -5.15
N GLU A 141 -12.09 -16.75 -6.36
CA GLU A 141 -13.31 -16.62 -7.17
C GLU A 141 -14.05 -17.95 -7.39
N PRO A 142 -13.38 -19.08 -7.73
CA PRO A 142 -14.06 -20.36 -7.93
C PRO A 142 -14.82 -20.86 -6.70
N LEU A 143 -14.40 -20.44 -5.49
CA LEU A 143 -15.07 -20.85 -4.25
C LEU A 143 -16.48 -20.28 -4.13
N LYS A 144 -16.81 -19.15 -4.79
CA LYS A 144 -18.16 -18.58 -4.77
C LYS A 144 -19.20 -19.56 -5.32
N ALA A 145 -18.86 -20.27 -6.39
CA ALA A 145 -19.73 -21.32 -6.95
C ALA A 145 -19.94 -22.51 -5.99
N ARG A 146 -19.07 -22.66 -4.98
CA ARG A 146 -19.15 -23.70 -3.93
C ARG A 146 -19.80 -23.19 -2.64
N GLY A 147 -20.53 -22.07 -2.70
CA GLY A 147 -21.26 -21.51 -1.56
C GLY A 147 -20.42 -20.65 -0.63
N TRP A 148 -19.23 -20.21 -1.05
CA TRP A 148 -18.43 -19.26 -0.29
C TRP A 148 -18.83 -17.82 -0.60
N ARG A 149 -18.79 -16.97 0.44
CA ARG A 149 -18.94 -15.52 0.35
C ARG A 149 -17.59 -14.89 0.66
N ILE A 150 -17.04 -14.16 -0.31
CA ILE A 150 -15.73 -13.54 -0.21
C ILE A 150 -15.90 -12.03 -0.09
N PHE A 151 -15.23 -11.45 0.90
CA PHE A 151 -15.16 -10.00 1.15
C PHE A 151 -13.71 -9.57 1.10
N HIS A 152 -13.45 -8.36 0.61
CA HIS A 152 -12.11 -7.85 0.42
C HIS A 152 -11.94 -6.48 1.09
N ASP A 153 -10.71 -6.18 1.49
CA ASP A 153 -10.30 -4.93 2.13
C ASP A 153 -11.26 -4.50 3.26
N VAL A 154 -11.64 -5.47 4.11
CA VAL A 154 -12.67 -5.32 5.13
C VAL A 154 -12.22 -4.26 6.16
N PRO A 155 -12.95 -3.14 6.31
CA PRO A 155 -12.54 -2.08 7.22
C PRO A 155 -12.52 -2.56 8.66
N ALA A 156 -11.49 -2.18 9.40
CA ALA A 156 -11.32 -2.55 10.79
C ALA A 156 -10.75 -1.39 11.61
N MET A 157 -10.98 -1.44 12.92
CA MET A 157 -10.48 -0.43 13.85
C MET A 157 -10.06 -1.10 15.15
N ASN A 158 -8.88 -0.73 15.64
CA ASN A 158 -8.36 -1.19 16.92
C ASN A 158 -7.71 0.00 17.65
N ASN A 159 -8.16 0.29 18.87
CA ASN A 159 -7.65 1.40 19.70
C ASN A 159 -7.56 2.75 18.96
N GLY A 160 -8.57 3.09 18.16
CA GLY A 160 -8.61 4.34 17.38
C GLY A 160 -7.77 4.35 16.09
N HIS A 161 -7.04 3.27 15.80
CA HIS A 161 -6.27 3.11 14.56
C HIS A 161 -7.06 2.28 13.55
N SER A 162 -7.25 2.81 12.35
CA SER A 162 -7.87 2.09 11.24
C SER A 162 -6.86 1.16 10.55
N PHE A 163 -7.33 -0.02 10.19
CA PHE A 163 -6.63 -1.00 9.37
C PHE A 163 -7.66 -1.77 8.54
N ASN A 164 -7.22 -2.64 7.64
CA ASN A 164 -8.14 -3.50 6.89
C ASN A 164 -7.70 -4.96 6.98
N LEU A 165 -8.65 -5.86 6.74
CA LEU A 165 -8.38 -7.28 6.51
C LEU A 165 -8.38 -7.50 4.99
N ASP A 166 -7.30 -8.03 4.43
CA ASP A 166 -7.14 -8.13 2.98
C ASP A 166 -8.28 -8.94 2.36
N HIS A 167 -8.55 -10.14 2.89
CA HIS A 167 -9.72 -10.93 2.51
C HIS A 167 -10.37 -11.68 3.68
N VAL A 168 -11.69 -11.83 3.61
CA VAL A 168 -12.48 -12.68 4.51
C VAL A 168 -13.30 -13.63 3.66
N ALA A 169 -13.14 -14.94 3.91
CA ALA A 169 -13.91 -15.98 3.24
C ALA A 169 -14.84 -16.67 4.25
N VAL A 170 -16.13 -16.70 3.94
CA VAL A 170 -17.17 -17.31 4.78
C VAL A 170 -17.86 -18.40 3.97
N GLY A 171 -17.79 -19.64 4.41
CA GLY A 171 -18.39 -20.76 3.67
C GLY A 171 -18.59 -22.00 4.53
N PRO A 172 -18.93 -23.14 3.91
CA PRO A 172 -19.20 -24.39 4.63
C PRO A 172 -18.07 -24.76 5.59
N GLY A 173 -16.81 -24.58 5.19
CA GLY A 173 -15.63 -24.92 5.98
C GLY A 173 -15.32 -23.98 7.15
N GLY A 174 -16.10 -22.93 7.41
CA GLY A 174 -15.82 -21.95 8.45
C GLY A 174 -15.60 -20.52 7.94
N VAL A 175 -15.07 -19.68 8.82
CA VAL A 175 -14.63 -18.31 8.49
C VAL A 175 -13.10 -18.28 8.44
N PHE A 176 -12.54 -17.78 7.35
CA PHE A 176 -11.10 -17.59 7.18
C PHE A 176 -10.80 -16.10 7.04
N CYS A 177 -9.79 -15.64 7.77
CA CYS A 177 -9.21 -14.31 7.60
C CYS A 177 -7.86 -14.47 6.90
N LEU A 178 -7.78 -13.95 5.67
CA LEU A 178 -6.61 -14.09 4.83
C LEU A 178 -5.79 -12.79 4.86
N GLU A 179 -4.52 -12.92 5.20
CA GLU A 179 -3.50 -11.87 5.07
C GLU A 179 -2.65 -12.18 3.84
N THR A 180 -2.48 -11.20 2.95
CA THR A 180 -1.75 -11.36 1.69
C THR A 180 -0.43 -10.60 1.77
N LYS A 181 0.70 -11.30 1.72
CA LYS A 181 2.03 -10.65 1.65
C LYS A 181 2.72 -10.92 0.33
N THR A 182 2.93 -9.84 -0.42
CA THR A 182 3.57 -9.87 -1.73
C THR A 182 4.89 -9.13 -1.68
N TRP A 183 5.99 -9.87 -1.80
CA TRP A 183 7.34 -9.32 -1.78
C TRP A 183 8.11 -9.64 -3.05
N ARG A 184 8.96 -8.69 -3.45
CA ARG A 184 9.93 -8.92 -4.53
C ARG A 184 10.95 -9.93 -4.05
N LYS A 185 11.38 -10.81 -4.95
CA LYS A 185 12.48 -11.73 -4.71
C LYS A 185 13.79 -10.94 -4.79
N GLY A 186 14.70 -11.26 -3.89
CA GLY A 186 16.02 -10.67 -3.81
C GLY A 186 17.08 -11.74 -3.60
N PRO A 187 18.35 -11.34 -3.45
CA PRO A 187 19.43 -12.29 -3.19
C PRO A 187 19.16 -13.08 -1.91
N ALA A 188 19.43 -14.39 -1.96
CA ALA A 188 19.33 -15.26 -0.81
C ALA A 188 20.64 -15.27 -0.02
N LEU A 189 20.54 -15.54 1.30
CA LEU A 189 21.70 -15.93 2.09
C LEU A 189 22.28 -17.25 1.58
N PRO A 190 23.60 -17.50 1.74
CA PRO A 190 24.22 -18.76 1.31
C PRO A 190 23.47 -20.00 1.82
N GLY A 191 23.20 -20.94 0.93
CA GLY A 191 22.48 -22.18 1.25
C GLY A 191 20.95 -22.08 1.26
N ARG A 192 20.36 -20.90 0.96
CA ARG A 192 18.91 -20.71 0.85
C ARG A 192 18.47 -20.56 -0.61
N LYS A 193 17.23 -20.94 -0.91
CA LYS A 193 16.62 -20.78 -2.24
C LYS A 193 15.95 -19.41 -2.34
N GLU A 194 16.25 -18.66 -3.40
CA GLU A 194 15.74 -17.27 -3.60
C GLU A 194 14.23 -17.16 -3.78
N HIS A 195 13.55 -18.26 -4.14
CA HIS A 195 12.14 -18.26 -4.50
C HIS A 195 11.25 -19.01 -3.50
N SER A 196 11.79 -19.48 -2.37
CA SER A 196 11.04 -20.22 -1.36
C SER A 196 11.05 -19.56 0.01
N VAL A 197 9.97 -19.77 0.75
CA VAL A 197 9.83 -19.43 2.17
C VAL A 197 9.60 -20.72 2.92
N SER A 198 10.41 -20.99 3.93
CA SER A 198 10.25 -22.18 4.76
C SER A 198 9.34 -21.89 5.94
N PHE A 199 8.43 -22.81 6.24
CA PHE A 199 7.52 -22.71 7.39
C PHE A 199 7.52 -24.02 8.17
N ASN A 200 7.82 -23.96 9.47
CA ASN A 200 7.90 -25.14 10.36
C ASN A 200 6.72 -25.21 11.35
N GLY A 201 5.58 -24.61 11.03
CA GLY A 201 4.44 -24.51 11.95
C GLY A 201 4.51 -23.36 12.96
N SER A 202 5.69 -22.76 13.17
CA SER A 202 5.88 -21.64 14.13
C SER A 202 6.47 -20.40 13.47
N ASP A 203 7.49 -20.61 12.64
CA ASP A 203 8.38 -19.57 12.15
C ASP A 203 8.46 -19.57 10.63
N LEU A 204 8.53 -18.36 10.06
CA LEU A 204 8.83 -18.10 8.66
C LEU A 204 10.32 -17.80 8.49
N GLU A 205 10.96 -18.56 7.60
CA GLU A 205 12.31 -18.28 7.13
C GLU A 205 12.27 -17.85 5.67
N TRP A 206 12.54 -16.56 5.45
CA TRP A 206 12.71 -15.96 4.14
C TRP A 206 14.12 -16.20 3.60
N PRO A 207 14.35 -16.01 2.29
CA PRO A 207 15.69 -16.11 1.72
C PRO A 207 16.74 -15.23 2.40
N TRP A 208 16.31 -14.10 2.97
CA TRP A 208 17.17 -13.11 3.63
C TRP A 208 17.15 -13.14 5.17
N GLY A 209 16.28 -13.93 5.81
CA GLY A 209 16.21 -13.97 7.28
C GLY A 209 14.88 -14.49 7.83
N ALA A 210 14.81 -14.69 9.14
CA ALA A 210 13.56 -15.04 9.81
C ALA A 210 12.70 -13.77 10.03
N ASP A 211 11.40 -13.85 9.73
CA ASP A 211 10.46 -12.76 10.00
C ASP A 211 9.04 -13.31 10.16
N ASN A 212 8.54 -13.25 11.40
CA ASN A 212 7.22 -13.72 11.80
C ASN A 212 6.16 -12.61 11.88
N ALA A 213 6.52 -11.35 11.61
CA ALA A 213 5.56 -10.25 11.67
C ALA A 213 4.30 -10.49 10.80
N PRO A 214 4.38 -11.12 9.60
CA PRO A 214 3.20 -11.52 8.84
C PRO A 214 2.28 -12.52 9.55
N LEU A 215 2.86 -13.50 10.27
CA LEU A 215 2.10 -14.49 11.03
C LEU A 215 1.36 -13.80 12.19
N ASP A 216 2.06 -12.96 12.95
CA ASP A 216 1.45 -12.22 14.05
C ASP A 216 0.31 -11.31 13.56
N GLN A 217 0.47 -10.72 12.37
CA GLN A 217 -0.57 -9.91 11.76
C GLN A 217 -1.80 -10.74 11.39
N ALA A 218 -1.62 -11.89 10.74
CA ALA A 218 -2.74 -12.79 10.40
C ALA A 218 -3.53 -13.22 11.64
N GLU A 219 -2.85 -13.56 12.75
CA GLU A 219 -3.49 -13.98 13.99
C GLU A 219 -4.26 -12.84 14.68
N ARG A 220 -3.67 -11.63 14.71
CA ARG A 220 -4.36 -10.44 15.23
C ARG A 220 -5.60 -10.11 14.40
N ASN A 221 -5.50 -10.21 13.08
CA ASN A 221 -6.59 -9.96 12.14
C ASN A 221 -7.73 -10.95 12.34
N ALA A 222 -7.43 -12.26 12.40
CA ALA A 222 -8.42 -13.29 12.71
C ALA A 222 -9.08 -13.09 14.09
N SER A 223 -8.28 -12.77 15.11
CA SER A 223 -8.78 -12.50 16.46
C SER A 223 -9.69 -11.28 16.52
N TRP A 224 -9.37 -10.22 15.77
CA TRP A 224 -10.23 -9.05 15.66
C TRP A 224 -11.55 -9.41 14.97
N LEU A 225 -11.50 -10.14 13.85
CA LEU A 225 -12.70 -10.54 13.12
C LEU A 225 -13.62 -11.41 13.99
N ALA A 226 -13.06 -12.37 14.75
CA ALA A 226 -13.85 -13.21 15.66
C ALA A 226 -14.60 -12.37 16.70
N ARG A 227 -13.95 -11.35 17.29
CA ARG A 227 -14.60 -10.41 18.22
C ARG A 227 -15.66 -9.56 17.52
N TRP A 228 -15.37 -9.10 16.30
CA TRP A 228 -16.31 -8.29 15.53
C TRP A 228 -17.57 -9.09 15.19
N LEU A 229 -17.42 -10.35 14.74
CA LEU A 229 -18.54 -11.25 14.42
C LEU A 229 -19.40 -11.54 15.65
N LYS A 230 -18.77 -11.79 16.81
CA LYS A 230 -19.49 -11.98 18.08
C LYS A 230 -20.41 -10.80 18.43
N ASN A 231 -20.02 -9.58 18.08
CA ASN A 231 -20.74 -8.37 18.45
C ASN A 231 -21.74 -7.88 17.38
N ASN A 232 -21.56 -8.27 16.11
CA ASN A 232 -22.31 -7.71 14.98
C ASN A 232 -23.08 -8.75 14.16
N ALA A 233 -22.83 -10.04 14.39
CA ALA A 233 -23.41 -11.15 13.63
C ALA A 233 -23.59 -12.37 14.56
N GLU A 234 -23.17 -13.55 14.11
CA GLU A 234 -23.13 -14.78 14.90
C GLU A 234 -21.68 -15.14 15.26
N PRO A 235 -21.40 -15.64 16.48
CA PRO A 235 -20.08 -16.13 16.84
C PRO A 235 -19.64 -17.27 15.91
N ALA A 236 -18.42 -17.15 15.37
CA ALA A 236 -17.79 -18.18 14.56
C ALA A 236 -16.28 -18.23 14.86
N ALA A 237 -15.70 -19.41 14.81
CA ALA A 237 -14.25 -19.55 14.83
C ALA A 237 -13.66 -18.97 13.53
N VAL A 238 -12.66 -18.10 13.66
CA VAL A 238 -11.98 -17.49 12.51
C VAL A 238 -10.58 -18.10 12.41
N SER A 239 -10.30 -18.79 11.31
CA SER A 239 -8.99 -19.36 11.04
C SER A 239 -8.09 -18.35 10.34
N PRO A 240 -6.91 -18.02 10.89
CA PRO A 240 -5.93 -17.18 10.21
C PRO A 240 -5.24 -17.93 9.07
N LEU A 241 -5.09 -17.25 7.92
CA LEU A 241 -4.40 -17.77 6.76
C LEU A 241 -3.45 -16.71 6.21
N LEU A 242 -2.16 -17.03 6.14
CA LEU A 242 -1.18 -16.20 5.47
C LEU A 242 -0.98 -16.72 4.04
N VAL A 243 -1.25 -15.86 3.07
CA VAL A 243 -1.09 -16.15 1.64
C VAL A 243 0.10 -15.38 1.10
N LEU A 244 1.04 -16.11 0.50
CA LEU A 244 2.26 -15.57 -0.08
C LEU A 244 2.25 -15.79 -1.60
N PRO A 245 1.55 -14.94 -2.37
CA PRO A 245 1.38 -15.15 -3.79
C PRO A 245 2.72 -15.15 -4.54
N GLY A 246 2.91 -16.12 -5.45
CA GLY A 246 4.13 -16.23 -6.26
C GLY A 246 5.37 -16.77 -5.52
N TRP A 247 5.23 -17.17 -4.25
CA TRP A 247 6.27 -17.82 -3.47
C TRP A 247 6.06 -19.34 -3.40
N TRP A 248 7.18 -20.09 -3.37
CA TRP A 248 7.13 -21.51 -3.03
C TRP A 248 7.16 -21.66 -1.51
N ILE A 249 6.23 -22.42 -0.95
CA ILE A 249 6.18 -22.66 0.50
C ILE A 249 6.79 -24.03 0.79
N ASP A 250 7.92 -24.03 1.50
CA ASP A 250 8.61 -25.24 1.93
C ASP A 250 8.15 -25.60 3.36
N LEU A 251 7.18 -26.51 3.45
CA LEU A 251 6.65 -26.97 4.72
C LEU A 251 7.65 -27.93 5.38
N ARG A 252 8.22 -27.51 6.51
CA ARG A 252 9.11 -28.32 7.34
C ARG A 252 8.34 -29.01 8.46
N PRO A 253 8.89 -30.09 9.06
CA PRO A 253 8.28 -30.72 10.22
C PRO A 253 7.92 -29.70 11.30
N PRO A 254 6.73 -29.82 11.93
CA PRO A 254 6.28 -28.88 12.93
C PRO A 254 7.28 -28.77 14.09
N SER A 255 7.55 -27.55 14.56
CA SER A 255 8.23 -27.34 15.84
C SER A 255 7.33 -27.78 17.00
N GLN A 256 7.89 -27.86 18.21
CA GLN A 256 7.15 -28.26 19.42
C GLN A 256 5.94 -27.35 19.73
N THR A 257 5.95 -26.12 19.21
CA THR A 257 4.86 -25.14 19.36
C THR A 257 4.34 -24.74 17.98
N SER A 258 3.16 -25.23 17.61
CA SER A 258 2.54 -24.86 16.33
C SER A 258 1.57 -23.68 16.50
N ARG A 259 1.71 -22.69 15.64
CA ARG A 259 0.76 -21.59 15.47
C ARG A 259 -0.55 -22.10 14.89
N THR A 260 -1.61 -21.31 15.07
CA THR A 260 -2.91 -21.56 14.43
C THR A 260 -2.92 -21.12 12.97
N THR A 261 -2.00 -20.22 12.58
CA THR A 261 -1.88 -19.72 11.22
C THR A 261 -1.34 -20.76 10.27
N ARG A 262 -2.10 -20.99 9.20
CA ARG A 262 -1.63 -21.75 8.05
C ARG A 262 -0.95 -20.82 7.05
N VAL A 263 0.07 -21.32 6.37
CA VAL A 263 0.80 -20.58 5.34
C VAL A 263 0.69 -21.33 4.02
N MET A 264 0.34 -20.64 2.94
CA MET A 264 0.32 -21.21 1.59
C MET A 264 0.52 -20.14 0.51
N ASN A 265 0.69 -20.59 -0.72
CA ASN A 265 0.54 -19.73 -1.88
C ASN A 265 -0.90 -19.80 -2.42
N GLU A 266 -1.18 -18.94 -3.39
CA GLU A 266 -2.52 -18.74 -3.95
C GLU A 266 -3.10 -20.00 -4.61
N LYS A 267 -2.25 -20.86 -5.19
CA LYS A 267 -2.67 -22.04 -5.96
C LYS A 267 -3.36 -23.10 -5.10
N TRP A 268 -3.09 -23.11 -3.80
CA TRP A 268 -3.66 -24.07 -2.87
C TRP A 268 -4.97 -23.61 -2.25
N LEU A 269 -5.36 -22.35 -2.42
CA LEU A 269 -6.55 -21.78 -1.77
C LEU A 269 -7.83 -22.52 -2.15
N GLU A 270 -8.06 -22.71 -3.45
CA GLU A 270 -9.28 -23.37 -3.93
C GLU A 270 -9.38 -24.80 -3.39
N LYS A 271 -8.29 -25.57 -3.46
CA LYS A 271 -8.25 -26.95 -2.95
C LYS A 271 -8.50 -26.99 -1.45
N GLN A 272 -7.82 -26.12 -0.70
CA GLN A 272 -7.81 -26.17 0.75
C GLN A 272 -9.12 -25.68 1.37
N LEU A 273 -9.73 -24.62 0.84
CA LEU A 273 -11.02 -24.14 1.31
C LEU A 273 -12.16 -24.97 0.69
N GLY A 274 -12.02 -25.39 -0.56
CA GLY A 274 -13.03 -26.19 -1.26
C GLY A 274 -13.21 -27.61 -0.73
N SER A 275 -12.20 -28.17 -0.07
CA SER A 275 -12.25 -29.52 0.53
C SER A 275 -12.52 -29.52 2.03
N ALA A 276 -12.80 -28.35 2.63
CA ALA A 276 -13.05 -28.26 4.06
C ALA A 276 -14.39 -28.91 4.43
N GLU A 277 -14.40 -29.70 5.50
CA GLU A 277 -15.62 -30.32 6.00
C GLU A 277 -16.66 -29.25 6.39
N PRO A 278 -17.95 -29.44 6.09
CA PRO A 278 -18.97 -28.47 6.44
C PRO A 278 -19.13 -28.33 7.97
N ILE A 279 -18.73 -27.17 8.49
CA ILE A 279 -18.86 -26.78 9.90
C ILE A 279 -19.97 -25.73 10.07
N LEU A 280 -20.15 -24.82 9.10
CA LEU A 280 -21.17 -23.78 9.15
C LEU A 280 -22.41 -24.17 8.33
N GLY A 281 -23.59 -23.98 8.92
CA GLY A 281 -24.86 -24.13 8.22
C GLY A 281 -25.16 -22.94 7.29
N GLN A 282 -25.97 -23.16 6.25
CA GLN A 282 -26.31 -22.13 5.25
C GLN A 282 -26.93 -20.86 5.87
N LYS A 283 -27.78 -21.02 6.90
CA LYS A 283 -28.37 -19.90 7.62
C LYS A 283 -27.30 -19.02 8.30
N GLN A 284 -26.36 -19.64 8.99
CA GLN A 284 -25.27 -18.95 9.68
C GLN A 284 -24.34 -18.23 8.69
N ILE A 285 -24.01 -18.88 7.56
CA ILE A 285 -23.25 -18.26 6.46
C ILE A 285 -23.97 -17.01 5.96
N ALA A 286 -25.28 -17.08 5.72
CA ALA A 286 -26.07 -15.94 5.25
C ALA A 286 -26.12 -14.79 6.27
N THR A 287 -26.29 -15.09 7.56
CA THR A 287 -26.26 -14.08 8.63
C THR A 287 -24.92 -13.34 8.66
N ILE A 288 -23.81 -14.10 8.71
CA ILE A 288 -22.45 -13.53 8.75
C ILE A 288 -22.17 -12.71 7.49
N ALA A 289 -22.49 -13.25 6.32
CA ALA A 289 -22.27 -12.59 5.04
C ALA A 289 -23.06 -11.28 4.92
N THR A 290 -24.30 -11.24 5.41
CA THR A 290 -25.12 -10.01 5.39
C THR A 290 -24.51 -8.92 6.27
N ALA A 291 -24.02 -9.29 7.46
CA ALA A 291 -23.35 -8.34 8.36
C ALA A 291 -22.06 -7.79 7.73
N LEU A 292 -21.22 -8.66 7.15
CA LEU A 292 -19.99 -8.26 6.46
C LEU A 292 -20.28 -7.41 5.23
N GLU A 293 -21.31 -7.75 4.44
CA GLU A 293 -21.69 -6.98 3.26
C GLU A 293 -22.10 -5.55 3.64
N LYS A 294 -22.94 -5.40 4.67
CA LYS A 294 -23.31 -4.08 5.21
C LYS A 294 -22.10 -3.29 5.68
N HIS A 295 -21.14 -3.96 6.31
CA HIS A 295 -19.92 -3.34 6.84
C HIS A 295 -18.92 -2.93 5.75
N CYS A 296 -18.85 -3.68 4.64
CA CYS A 296 -17.91 -3.43 3.53
C CYS A 296 -18.47 -2.54 2.42
N ARG A 297 -19.76 -2.22 2.46
CA ARG A 297 -20.42 -1.39 1.44
C ARG A 297 -20.26 0.09 1.75
N ASP A 298 -19.06 0.62 1.51
CA ASP A 298 -18.69 1.99 1.87
C ASP A 298 -17.95 2.77 0.76
N VAL A 299 -17.77 2.18 -0.42
CA VAL A 299 -17.09 2.85 -1.53
C VAL A 299 -18.05 3.80 -2.22
N GLU A 300 -17.78 5.09 -2.04
CA GLU A 300 -18.44 6.21 -2.72
C GLU A 300 -17.74 6.50 -4.06
N TYR A 301 -18.44 7.18 -4.98
CA TYR A 301 -17.92 7.57 -6.30
C TYR A 301 -16.86 8.68 -6.21
#